data_AF-A0A511QAU7-F1
#
_entry.id   AF-A0A511QAU7-F1
#
_cell.length_a   1.000
_cell.length_b   1.000
_cell.length_c   1.000
_cell.angle_alpha   90.00
_cell.angle_beta   90.00
_cell.angle_gamma   90.00
#
_symmetry.space_group_name_H-M   'P 1'
#
loop_
_entity.id
_entity.type
_entity.pdbx_description
1 polymer ?
#
loop_
_entity_poly.entity_id
_entity_poly.type
_entity_poly.pdbx_seq_one_letter_code
_entity_poly.pdbx_strand_id
1 'polypeptide(L)'
;MFSGFLLIFLPLVIGYLIPVHSKKILNFINIQTSRLVLLILALMGISLAGLDNLSQNLNQIVLYTLTFFGCISVCNLIVLPIIDHLWPTISAHKHHKLPILHMMVESLKLVFVVAGGLALGLALNIDLSWVSKVSEIILLVLLLFIGIQLRNSGMTLKQIVLNRKGATIALVVIGSSFCGGIIAALLLDLPINHGLAMASGFGWYSLAGILIGDNLGNVLGGAALLNELLREILALILIPLLIQRYPNTVIGYAGATAMDFTLPVIQSCGGIRCVPIAIVSGFILSLLVPVLILFFVSL
;
A
#
# COMPACT_ATOMS: atom_id res chain seq x y z
N MET A 1 17.23 19.54 -4.92
CA MET A 1 15.87 19.07 -4.62
C MET A 1 15.35 18.14 -5.71
N PHE A 2 15.27 18.54 -6.99
CA PHE A 2 14.87 17.62 -8.09
C PHE A 2 15.84 16.45 -8.38
N SER A 3 17.13 16.58 -8.07
CA SER A 3 18.11 15.51 -8.33
C SER A 3 17.87 14.25 -7.52
N GLY A 4 17.47 14.38 -6.24
CA GLY A 4 17.13 13.24 -5.38
C GLY A 4 15.85 12.53 -5.82
N PHE A 5 14.81 13.29 -6.16
CA PHE A 5 13.56 12.76 -6.72
C PHE A 5 13.79 11.95 -8.00
N LEU A 6 14.58 12.50 -8.94
CA LEU A 6 14.85 11.83 -10.21
C LEU A 6 15.70 10.56 -9.98
N LEU A 7 16.63 10.58 -9.03
CA LEU A 7 17.44 9.42 -8.65
C LEU A 7 16.63 8.28 -8.02
N ILE A 8 15.66 8.58 -7.15
CA ILE A 8 14.82 7.54 -6.53
C ILE A 8 13.79 6.99 -7.53
N PHE A 9 13.30 7.82 -8.45
CA PHE A 9 12.34 7.39 -9.48
C PHE A 9 12.99 6.63 -10.64
N LEU A 10 14.28 6.86 -10.89
CA LEU A 10 15.01 6.29 -12.03
C LEU A 10 15.02 4.75 -12.02
N PRO A 11 15.31 4.03 -10.91
CA PRO A 11 15.25 2.57 -10.88
C PRO A 11 13.87 2.02 -11.26
N LEU A 12 12.79 2.63 -10.79
CA LEU A 12 11.42 2.22 -11.13
C LEU A 12 11.17 2.33 -12.63
N VAL A 13 11.54 3.47 -13.25
CA VAL A 13 11.39 3.69 -14.70
C VAL A 13 12.27 2.74 -15.49
N ILE A 14 13.53 2.58 -15.12
CA ILE A 14 14.45 1.63 -15.77
C ILE A 14 13.87 0.22 -15.69
N GLY A 15 13.39 -0.20 -14.53
CA GLY A 15 12.76 -1.51 -14.33
C GLY A 15 11.55 -1.70 -15.24
N TYR A 16 10.69 -0.69 -15.34
CA TYR A 16 9.52 -0.73 -16.22
C TYR A 16 9.87 -0.84 -17.71
N LEU A 17 11.03 -0.33 -18.13
CA LEU A 17 11.50 -0.44 -19.50
C LEU A 17 12.10 -1.80 -19.85
N ILE A 18 12.29 -2.71 -18.88
CA ILE A 18 12.85 -4.05 -19.09
C ILE A 18 11.73 -5.09 -19.28
N PRO A 19 11.43 -5.52 -20.52
CA PRO A 19 10.49 -6.61 -20.75
C PRO A 19 11.13 -7.96 -20.42
N VAL A 20 10.46 -8.78 -19.61
CA VAL A 20 10.93 -10.12 -19.22
C VAL A 20 9.95 -11.17 -19.72
N HIS A 21 10.32 -11.88 -20.78
CA HIS A 21 9.48 -12.91 -21.40
C HIS A 21 9.56 -14.27 -20.71
N SER A 22 10.65 -14.53 -19.97
CA SER A 22 10.87 -15.81 -19.30
C SER A 22 10.12 -15.87 -17.96
N LYS A 23 9.16 -16.80 -17.86
CA LYS A 23 8.42 -17.07 -16.60
C LYS A 23 9.33 -17.42 -15.43
N LYS A 24 10.46 -18.10 -15.68
CA LYS A 24 11.43 -18.46 -14.63
C LYS A 24 12.09 -17.21 -14.03
N ILE A 25 12.51 -16.26 -14.87
CA ILE A 25 13.13 -15.01 -14.44
C ILE A 25 12.11 -14.15 -13.70
N LEU A 26 10.89 -14.04 -14.22
CA LEU A 26 9.81 -13.29 -13.55
C LEU A 26 9.51 -13.87 -12.16
N ASN A 27 9.41 -15.19 -12.03
CA ASN A 27 9.20 -15.84 -10.74
C ASN A 27 10.38 -15.60 -9.77
N PHE A 28 11.61 -15.63 -10.28
CA PHE A 28 12.79 -15.28 -9.48
C PHE A 28 12.69 -13.83 -8.95
N ILE A 29 12.38 -12.86 -9.81
CA ILE A 29 12.21 -11.45 -9.44
C ILE A 29 11.10 -11.32 -8.39
N ASN A 30 9.97 -12.01 -8.55
CA ASN A 30 8.87 -11.99 -7.58
C ASN A 30 9.30 -12.49 -6.20
N ILE A 31 10.02 -13.61 -6.15
CA ILE A 31 10.54 -14.17 -4.91
C ILE A 31 11.56 -13.21 -4.27
N GLN A 32 12.48 -12.62 -5.05
CA GLN A 32 13.45 -11.67 -4.51
C GLN A 32 12.78 -10.40 -4.02
N THR A 33 11.78 -9.87 -4.73
CA THR A 33 11.02 -8.70 -4.29
C THR A 33 10.38 -8.95 -2.92
N SER A 34 9.73 -10.10 -2.75
CA SER A 34 9.15 -10.47 -1.45
C SER A 34 10.21 -10.55 -0.34
N ARG A 35 11.38 -11.13 -0.61
CA ARG A 35 12.50 -11.20 0.35
C ARG A 35 13.07 -9.83 0.69
N LEU A 36 13.25 -8.96 -0.30
CA LEU A 36 13.74 -7.60 -0.10
C LEU A 36 12.76 -6.79 0.75
N VAL A 37 11.45 -6.93 0.53
CA VAL A 37 10.41 -6.34 1.39
C VAL A 37 10.55 -6.81 2.84
N LEU A 38 10.69 -8.12 3.08
CA LEU A 38 10.87 -8.63 4.44
C LEU A 38 12.16 -8.10 5.08
N LEU A 39 13.25 -8.03 4.30
CA LEU A 39 14.54 -7.54 4.76
C LEU A 39 14.46 -6.06 5.17
N ILE A 40 13.90 -5.19 4.33
CA ILE A 40 13.82 -3.76 4.63
C ILE A 40 12.83 -3.47 5.77
N LEU A 41 11.76 -4.25 5.92
CA LEU A 41 10.88 -4.15 7.09
C LEU A 41 11.59 -4.55 8.38
N ALA A 42 12.44 -5.58 8.34
CA ALA A 42 13.27 -5.94 9.49
C ALA A 42 14.28 -4.82 9.80
N LEU A 43 14.92 -4.23 8.79
CA LEU A 43 15.83 -3.08 8.95
C LEU A 43 15.11 -1.86 9.53
N MET A 44 13.90 -1.55 9.07
CA MET A 44 13.06 -0.49 9.63
C MET A 44 12.77 -0.75 11.12
N GLY A 45 12.47 -1.99 11.49
CA GLY A 45 12.34 -2.40 12.89
C GLY A 45 13.60 -2.16 13.70
N ILE A 46 14.76 -2.57 13.18
CA ILE A 46 16.07 -2.32 13.81
C ILE A 46 16.32 -0.81 13.96
N SER A 47 16.00 0.00 12.95
CA SER A 47 16.17 1.45 13.01
C SER A 47 15.26 2.14 14.03
N LEU A 48 14.08 1.58 14.33
CA LEU A 48 13.23 2.06 15.42
C LEU A 48 13.90 1.87 16.80
N ALA A 49 14.72 0.82 16.97
CA ALA A 49 15.43 0.57 18.23
C ALA A 49 16.47 1.66 18.56
N GLY A 50 17.02 2.31 17.53
CA GLY A 50 18.00 3.38 17.67
C GLY A 50 17.40 4.75 17.98
N LEU A 51 16.07 4.86 18.10
CA LEU A 51 15.42 6.12 18.41
C LEU A 51 15.47 6.41 19.92
N ASP A 52 15.96 7.59 20.27
CA ASP A 52 15.79 8.14 21.61
C ASP A 52 14.30 8.22 21.98
N ASN A 53 13.95 8.01 23.25
CA ASN A 53 12.57 8.04 23.72
C ASN A 53 11.62 7.10 22.96
N LEU A 54 12.02 5.83 22.78
CA LEU A 54 11.25 4.80 22.08
C LEU A 54 9.75 4.78 22.45
N SER A 55 9.42 4.89 23.74
CA SER A 55 8.02 4.91 24.19
C SER A 55 7.21 6.05 23.57
N GLN A 56 7.78 7.24 23.47
CA GLN A 56 7.14 8.40 22.87
C GLN A 56 6.98 8.20 21.35
N ASN A 57 8.00 7.68 20.67
CA ASN A 57 7.92 7.39 19.24
C ASN A 57 6.88 6.30 18.91
N LEU A 58 6.79 5.25 19.72
CA LEU A 58 5.75 4.22 19.57
C LEU A 58 4.34 4.82 19.77
N ASN A 59 4.17 5.71 20.74
CA ASN A 59 2.90 6.41 20.93
C ASN A 59 2.55 7.31 19.73
N GLN A 60 3.54 8.02 19.18
CA GLN A 60 3.35 8.82 17.96
C GLN A 60 2.98 7.97 16.75
N ILE A 61 3.61 6.80 16.57
CA ILE A 61 3.23 5.84 15.51
C ILE A 61 1.75 5.50 15.63
N VAL A 62 1.28 5.10 16.81
CA VAL A 62 -0.12 4.74 17.04
C VAL A 62 -1.06 5.92 16.78
N LEU A 63 -0.74 7.11 17.30
CA LEU A 63 -1.54 8.32 17.10
C LEU A 63 -1.67 8.68 15.62
N TYR A 64 -0.54 8.70 14.89
CA TYR A 64 -0.53 9.01 13.47
C TYR A 64 -1.30 7.96 12.68
N THR A 65 -1.06 6.68 12.93
CA THR A 65 -1.80 5.58 12.30
C THR A 65 -3.30 5.74 12.47
N LEU A 66 -3.79 5.90 13.71
CA LEU A 66 -5.23 5.97 13.97
C LEU A 66 -5.88 7.21 13.34
N THR A 67 -5.18 8.34 13.38
CA THR A 67 -5.70 9.60 12.81
C THR A 67 -5.78 9.54 11.29
N PHE A 68 -4.70 9.09 10.62
CA PHE A 68 -4.70 8.91 9.16
C PHE A 68 -5.71 7.85 8.74
N PHE A 69 -5.72 6.69 9.40
CA PHE A 69 -6.65 5.60 9.11
C PHE A 69 -8.11 6.05 9.25
N GLY A 70 -8.43 6.75 10.34
CA GLY A 70 -9.78 7.28 10.59
C GLY A 70 -10.20 8.27 9.51
N CYS A 71 -9.39 9.30 9.25
CA CYS A 71 -9.73 10.35 8.29
C CYS A 71 -9.85 9.80 6.86
N ILE A 72 -8.87 9.03 6.41
CA ILE A 72 -8.87 8.42 5.06
C ILE A 72 -10.04 7.45 4.92
N SER A 73 -10.29 6.58 5.90
CA SER A 73 -11.37 5.61 5.83
C SER A 73 -12.74 6.28 5.80
N VAL A 74 -12.97 7.28 6.64
CA VAL A 74 -14.22 8.04 6.67
C VAL A 74 -14.45 8.75 5.33
N CYS A 75 -13.46 9.46 4.80
CA CYS A 75 -13.60 10.12 3.50
C CYS A 75 -13.89 9.13 2.36
N ASN A 76 -13.18 7.99 2.32
CA ASN A 76 -13.42 6.95 1.31
C ASN A 76 -14.83 6.35 1.43
N LEU A 77 -15.27 6.02 2.65
CA LEU A 77 -16.58 5.39 2.89
C LEU A 77 -17.77 6.35 2.75
N ILE A 78 -17.55 7.67 2.79
CA ILE A 78 -18.58 8.66 2.46
C ILE A 78 -18.78 8.77 0.95
N VAL A 79 -17.69 8.82 0.17
CA VAL A 79 -17.74 9.13 -1.26
C VAL A 79 -18.03 7.90 -2.11
N LEU A 80 -17.43 6.75 -1.79
CA LEU A 80 -17.54 5.56 -2.63
C LEU A 80 -18.97 5.00 -2.81
N PRO A 81 -19.86 5.01 -1.80
CA PRO A 81 -21.25 4.56 -1.97
C PRO A 81 -22.03 5.36 -3.03
N ILE A 82 -21.62 6.60 -3.30
CA ILE A 82 -22.21 7.42 -4.36
C ILE A 82 -22.01 6.76 -5.72
N ILE A 83 -20.86 6.10 -5.97
CA ILE A 83 -20.60 5.37 -7.22
C ILE A 83 -21.53 4.17 -7.35
N ASP A 84 -21.80 3.44 -6.26
CA ASP A 84 -22.74 2.32 -6.29
C ASP A 84 -24.17 2.77 -6.60
N HIS A 85 -24.57 3.95 -6.12
CA HIS A 85 -25.87 4.52 -6.44
C HIS A 85 -25.98 4.99 -7.89
N LEU A 86 -24.94 5.66 -8.40
CA LEU A 86 -24.93 6.21 -9.77
C LEU A 86 -24.68 5.14 -10.84
N TRP A 87 -23.87 4.12 -10.53
CA TRP A 87 -23.44 3.11 -11.49
C TRP A 87 -23.43 1.70 -10.89
N PRO A 88 -24.61 1.13 -10.59
CA PRO A 88 -24.72 -0.13 -9.88
C PRO A 88 -24.01 -1.26 -10.63
N THR A 89 -23.42 -2.17 -9.87
CA THR A 89 -22.75 -3.36 -10.39
C THR A 89 -23.49 -4.58 -9.85
N ILE A 90 -23.85 -5.50 -10.74
CA ILE A 90 -24.53 -6.73 -10.34
C ILE A 90 -23.50 -7.68 -9.75
N SER A 91 -23.54 -7.89 -8.44
CA SER A 91 -22.85 -8.97 -7.76
C SER A 91 -23.69 -10.25 -7.79
N ALA A 92 -23.04 -11.41 -7.92
CA ALA A 92 -23.71 -12.70 -7.84
C ALA A 92 -23.15 -13.48 -6.64
N HIS A 93 -24.04 -13.94 -5.76
CA HIS A 93 -23.64 -14.65 -4.55
C HIS A 93 -23.24 -16.08 -4.86
N LYS A 94 -22.01 -16.46 -4.53
CA LYS A 94 -21.62 -17.86 -4.34
C LYS A 94 -20.98 -17.98 -2.96
N HIS A 95 -21.67 -18.64 -2.03
CA HIS A 95 -21.10 -18.91 -0.73
C HIS A 95 -19.94 -19.91 -0.87
N HIS A 96 -18.72 -19.40 -0.73
CA HIS A 96 -17.55 -20.23 -0.47
C HIS A 96 -16.98 -19.87 0.90
N LYS A 97 -16.60 -20.90 1.65
CA LYS A 97 -15.86 -20.71 2.90
C LYS A 97 -14.47 -20.18 2.54
N LEU A 98 -14.25 -18.90 2.78
CA LEU A 98 -12.95 -18.27 2.59
C LEU A 98 -12.15 -18.30 3.90
N PRO A 99 -10.84 -18.56 3.84
CA PRO A 99 -9.99 -18.57 5.03
C PRO A 99 -9.58 -17.14 5.43
N ILE A 100 -10.54 -16.26 5.72
CA ILE A 100 -10.28 -14.83 6.01
C ILE A 100 -9.29 -14.66 7.18
N LEU A 101 -9.43 -15.49 8.23
CA LEU A 101 -8.50 -15.48 9.37
C LEU A 101 -7.07 -15.78 8.94
N HIS A 102 -6.87 -16.77 8.05
CA HIS A 102 -5.54 -17.09 7.53
C HIS A 102 -4.95 -15.91 6.77
N MET A 103 -5.75 -15.25 5.94
CA MET A 103 -5.32 -14.05 5.21
C MET A 103 -4.92 -12.93 6.18
N MET A 104 -5.77 -12.60 7.16
CA MET A 104 -5.42 -11.59 8.17
C MET A 104 -4.10 -11.92 8.91
N VAL A 105 -3.88 -13.20 9.23
CA VAL A 105 -2.63 -13.67 9.84
C VAL A 105 -1.44 -13.47 8.90
N GLU A 106 -1.59 -13.67 7.59
CA GLU A 106 -0.54 -13.38 6.61
C GLU A 106 -0.16 -11.91 6.59
N SER A 107 -1.11 -10.99 6.63
CA SER A 107 -0.85 -9.54 6.71
C SER A 107 -0.13 -9.18 8.02
N LEU A 108 -0.55 -9.80 9.14
CA LEU A 108 0.06 -9.61 10.46
C LEU A 108 1.52 -10.10 10.53
N LYS A 109 1.95 -11.06 9.70
CA LYS A 109 3.35 -11.52 9.67
C LYS A 109 4.33 -10.38 9.49
N LEU A 110 3.96 -9.33 8.77
CA LEU A 110 4.83 -8.19 8.49
C LEU A 110 5.04 -7.31 9.72
N VAL A 111 4.00 -7.14 10.55
CA VAL A 111 4.14 -6.50 11.86
C VAL A 111 5.09 -7.29 12.74
N PHE A 112 5.00 -8.63 12.72
CA PHE A 112 5.94 -9.47 13.46
C PHE A 112 7.38 -9.36 12.95
N VAL A 113 7.59 -9.15 11.65
CA VAL A 113 8.94 -8.91 11.09
C VAL A 113 9.51 -7.59 11.59
N VAL A 114 8.71 -6.52 11.58
CA VAL A 114 9.13 -5.21 12.14
C VAL A 114 9.39 -5.31 13.64
N ALA A 115 8.51 -5.96 14.39
CA ALA A 115 8.67 -6.17 15.83
C ALA A 115 9.90 -7.03 16.15
N GLY A 116 10.17 -8.06 15.34
CA GLY A 116 11.38 -8.87 15.44
C GLY A 116 12.64 -8.07 15.15
N GLY A 117 12.62 -7.20 14.14
CA GLY A 117 13.68 -6.24 13.87
C GLY A 117 13.94 -5.30 15.05
N LEU A 118 12.88 -4.75 15.64
CA LEU A 118 12.96 -3.90 16.83
C LEU A 118 13.57 -4.65 18.02
N ALA A 119 13.10 -5.86 18.31
CA ALA A 119 13.63 -6.68 19.40
C ALA A 119 15.11 -7.02 19.20
N LEU A 120 15.51 -7.36 17.96
CA LEU A 120 16.92 -7.57 17.62
C LEU A 120 17.74 -6.30 17.77
N GLY A 121 17.24 -5.15 17.31
CA GLY A 121 17.91 -3.86 17.46
C GLY A 121 18.11 -3.45 18.93
N LEU A 122 17.15 -3.76 19.80
CA LEU A 122 17.29 -3.51 21.25
C LEU A 122 18.26 -4.47 21.93
N ALA A 123 18.33 -5.72 21.47
CA ALA A 123 19.24 -6.73 22.01
C ALA A 123 20.69 -6.50 21.56
N LEU A 124 20.87 -6.02 20.33
CA LEU A 124 22.15 -5.77 19.70
C LEU A 124 22.51 -4.29 19.88
N ASN A 125 23.32 -3.98 20.91
CA ASN A 125 23.85 -2.64 21.18
C ASN A 125 24.93 -2.24 20.15
N ILE A 126 24.59 -2.31 18.85
CA ILE A 126 25.46 -2.13 17.69
C ILE A 126 25.24 -0.72 17.13
N ASP A 127 26.29 -0.12 16.58
CA ASP A 127 26.16 1.10 15.78
C ASP A 127 25.20 0.87 14.60
N LEU A 128 24.10 1.63 14.55
CA LEU A 128 23.04 1.50 13.54
C LEU A 128 23.27 2.40 12.33
N SER A 129 24.38 3.13 12.26
CA SER A 129 24.71 4.06 11.16
C SER A 129 24.74 3.40 9.78
N TRP A 130 25.05 2.10 9.70
CA TRP A 130 25.06 1.34 8.45
C TRP A 130 23.67 0.98 7.93
N VAL A 131 22.66 0.91 8.81
CA VAL A 131 21.31 0.43 8.46
C VAL A 131 20.65 1.34 7.45
N SER A 132 20.83 2.66 7.58
CA SER A 132 20.28 3.65 6.65
C SER A 132 20.83 3.45 5.23
N LYS A 133 22.16 3.36 5.05
CA LYS A 133 22.78 3.14 3.74
C LYS A 133 22.36 1.82 3.09
N VAL A 134 22.27 0.76 3.89
CA VAL A 134 21.85 -0.57 3.37
C VAL A 134 20.38 -0.55 2.96
N SER A 135 19.52 0.12 3.74
CA SER A 135 18.09 0.26 3.45
C SER A 135 17.87 1.05 2.15
N GLU A 136 18.62 2.14 1.94
CA GLU A 136 18.56 2.93 0.70
C GLU A 136 18.93 2.09 -0.53
N ILE A 137 20.02 1.32 -0.48
CA ILE A 137 20.41 0.44 -1.60
C ILE A 137 19.36 -0.63 -1.87
N ILE A 138 18.83 -1.25 -0.81
CA ILE A 138 17.76 -2.26 -0.92
C ILE A 138 16.53 -1.63 -1.55
N LEU A 139 16.17 -0.40 -1.16
CA LEU A 139 15.03 0.32 -1.72
C LEU A 139 15.21 0.56 -3.23
N LEU A 140 16.39 1.01 -3.68
CA LEU A 140 16.65 1.22 -5.10
C LEU A 140 16.54 -0.08 -5.91
N VAL A 141 17.07 -1.19 -5.38
CA VAL A 141 16.93 -2.53 -6.01
C VAL A 141 15.47 -3.00 -6.00
N LEU A 142 14.75 -2.74 -4.91
CA LEU A 142 13.33 -3.07 -4.79
C LEU A 142 12.50 -2.31 -5.81
N LEU A 143 12.72 -1.00 -5.97
CA LEU A 143 12.04 -0.17 -6.96
C LEU A 143 12.32 -0.63 -8.40
N LEU A 144 13.55 -1.04 -8.69
CA LEU A 144 13.89 -1.67 -9.97
C LEU A 144 13.04 -2.93 -10.22
N PHE A 145 12.96 -3.84 -9.24
CA PHE A 145 12.17 -5.06 -9.40
C PHE A 145 10.67 -4.79 -9.51
N ILE A 146 10.14 -3.85 -8.73
CA ILE A 146 8.74 -3.41 -8.82
C ILE A 146 8.46 -2.85 -10.23
N GLY A 147 9.36 -2.05 -10.79
CA GLY A 147 9.26 -1.55 -12.16
C GLY A 147 9.11 -2.70 -13.17
N ILE A 148 9.97 -3.72 -13.06
CA ILE A 148 9.92 -4.92 -13.91
C ILE A 148 8.59 -5.67 -13.71
N GLN A 149 8.13 -5.84 -12.47
CA GLN A 149 6.87 -6.50 -12.17
C GLN A 149 5.67 -5.77 -12.78
N LEU A 150 5.62 -4.44 -12.65
CA LEU A 150 4.55 -3.62 -13.20
C LEU A 150 4.47 -3.73 -14.72
N ARG A 151 5.62 -3.73 -15.41
CA ARG A 151 5.69 -3.94 -16.87
C ARG A 151 5.18 -5.31 -17.30
N ASN A 152 5.46 -6.33 -16.50
CA ASN A 152 5.17 -7.73 -16.81
C ASN A 152 3.91 -8.25 -16.09
N SER A 153 3.09 -7.35 -15.52
CA SER A 153 1.83 -7.65 -14.82
C SER A 153 0.74 -8.24 -15.72
N GLY A 154 0.95 -8.21 -17.05
CA GLY A 154 -0.01 -8.74 -18.03
C GLY A 154 -1.21 -7.82 -18.30
N MET A 155 -1.27 -6.66 -17.66
CA MET A 155 -2.30 -5.64 -17.89
C MET A 155 -1.96 -4.81 -19.12
N THR A 156 -2.82 -4.84 -20.13
CA THR A 156 -2.69 -3.98 -21.31
C THR A 156 -3.39 -2.65 -21.09
N LEU A 157 -2.83 -1.55 -21.62
CA LEU A 157 -3.48 -0.24 -21.67
C LEU A 157 -4.92 -0.33 -22.24
N LYS A 158 -5.15 -1.24 -23.19
CA LYS A 158 -6.47 -1.51 -23.75
C LYS A 158 -7.47 -2.00 -22.70
N GLN A 159 -7.07 -2.85 -21.76
CA GLN A 159 -7.94 -3.34 -20.69
C GLN A 159 -8.29 -2.23 -19.68
N ILE A 160 -7.35 -1.34 -19.40
CA ILE A 160 -7.56 -0.17 -18.53
C ILE A 160 -8.58 0.78 -19.17
N VAL A 161 -8.40 1.12 -20.45
CA VAL A 161 -9.31 2.00 -21.20
C VAL A 161 -10.70 1.36 -21.36
N LEU A 162 -10.76 0.04 -21.50
CA LEU A 162 -12.02 -0.70 -21.67
C LEU A 162 -12.86 -0.72 -20.38
N ASN A 163 -12.23 -0.74 -19.20
CA ASN A 163 -12.93 -0.76 -17.92
C ASN A 163 -12.94 0.63 -17.25
N ARG A 164 -13.73 1.53 -17.84
CA ARG A 164 -13.92 2.90 -17.33
C ARG A 164 -14.38 2.94 -15.87
N LYS A 165 -15.14 1.93 -15.42
CA LYS A 165 -15.63 1.86 -14.04
C LYS A 165 -14.48 1.66 -13.05
N GLY A 166 -13.58 0.71 -13.31
CA GLY A 166 -12.38 0.50 -12.47
C GLY A 166 -11.49 1.75 -12.40
N ALA A 167 -11.29 2.43 -13.54
CA ALA A 167 -10.53 3.68 -13.58
C ALA A 167 -11.20 4.81 -12.78
N THR A 168 -12.53 4.94 -12.88
CA THR A 168 -13.29 5.95 -12.13
C THR A 168 -13.19 5.69 -10.63
N ILE A 169 -13.32 4.44 -10.19
CA ILE A 169 -13.18 4.06 -8.77
C ILE A 169 -11.78 4.44 -8.27
N ALA A 170 -10.72 4.12 -9.02
CA ALA A 170 -9.35 4.49 -8.64
C ALA A 170 -9.19 6.02 -8.47
N LEU A 171 -9.70 6.82 -9.41
CA LEU A 171 -9.66 8.29 -9.32
C LEU A 171 -10.43 8.83 -8.11
N VAL A 172 -11.59 8.26 -7.82
CA VAL A 172 -12.38 8.64 -6.65
C VAL A 172 -11.63 8.30 -5.36
N VAL A 173 -11.06 7.10 -5.25
CA VAL A 173 -10.23 6.68 -4.09
C VAL A 173 -9.05 7.63 -3.88
N ILE A 174 -8.37 8.04 -4.94
CA ILE A 174 -7.27 9.01 -4.87
C ILE A 174 -7.77 10.33 -4.28
N GLY A 175 -8.82 10.91 -4.87
CA GLY A 175 -9.38 12.19 -4.43
C GLY A 175 -9.88 12.16 -2.99
N SER A 176 -10.64 11.14 -2.61
CA SER A 176 -11.16 11.01 -1.25
C SER A 176 -10.06 10.69 -0.22
N SER A 177 -9.04 9.92 -0.59
CA SER A 177 -7.90 9.65 0.30
C SER A 177 -7.07 10.92 0.52
N PHE A 178 -6.87 11.75 -0.51
CA PHE A 178 -6.17 13.03 -0.37
C PHE A 178 -6.90 13.98 0.56
N CYS A 179 -8.23 14.08 0.46
CA CYS A 179 -9.02 14.84 1.42
C CYS A 179 -8.79 14.33 2.85
N GLY A 180 -8.83 13.02 3.07
CA GLY A 180 -8.56 12.41 4.38
C GLY A 180 -7.13 12.67 4.88
N GLY A 181 -6.13 12.61 3.99
CA GLY A 181 -4.73 12.90 4.31
C GLY A 181 -4.49 14.36 4.68
N ILE A 182 -5.13 15.30 3.98
CA ILE A 182 -5.08 16.73 4.30
C ILE A 182 -5.71 16.97 5.68
N ILE A 183 -6.88 16.41 5.94
CA ILE A 183 -7.55 16.55 7.25
C ILE A 183 -6.67 15.99 8.36
N ALA A 184 -6.13 14.79 8.19
CA ALA A 184 -5.25 14.18 9.18
C ALA A 184 -3.97 15.00 9.42
N ALA A 185 -3.36 15.55 8.37
CA ALA A 185 -2.19 16.40 8.52
C ALA A 185 -2.51 17.68 9.31
N LEU A 186 -3.64 18.33 9.03
CA LEU A 186 -4.07 19.50 9.79
C LEU A 186 -4.38 19.18 11.26
N LEU A 187 -4.95 18.01 11.56
CA LEU A 187 -5.22 17.59 12.93
C LEU A 187 -3.95 17.25 13.73
N LEU A 188 -2.88 16.86 13.05
CA LEU A 188 -1.61 16.45 13.63
C LEU A 188 -0.53 17.54 13.55
N ASP A 189 -0.89 18.74 13.08
CA ASP A 189 0.04 19.84 12.79
C ASP A 189 1.23 19.42 11.89
N LEU A 190 0.97 18.52 10.94
CA LEU A 190 1.94 18.06 9.95
C LEU A 190 1.86 18.89 8.66
N PRO A 191 2.99 19.04 7.94
CA PRO A 191 2.99 19.58 6.60
C PRO A 191 2.02 18.84 5.67
N ILE A 192 1.28 19.58 4.83
CA ILE A 192 0.24 19.01 3.95
C ILE A 192 0.82 17.98 2.97
N ASN A 193 2.03 18.21 2.47
CA ASN A 193 2.77 17.27 1.63
C ASN A 193 2.99 15.91 2.35
N HIS A 194 3.28 15.89 3.65
CA HIS A 194 3.36 14.65 4.43
C HIS A 194 1.99 13.96 4.50
N GLY A 195 0.91 14.73 4.68
CA GLY A 195 -0.45 14.20 4.67
C GLY A 195 -0.84 13.52 3.36
N LEU A 196 -0.49 14.16 2.24
CA LEU A 196 -0.73 13.63 0.89
C LEU A 196 0.14 12.41 0.59
N ALA A 197 1.40 12.39 1.05
CA ALA A 197 2.26 11.21 0.98
C ALA A 197 1.66 10.04 1.75
N MET A 198 1.23 10.26 3.01
CA MET A 198 0.58 9.24 3.85
C MET A 198 -0.71 8.69 3.23
N ALA A 199 -1.48 9.53 2.54
CA ALA A 199 -2.71 9.11 1.84
C ALA A 199 -2.47 8.36 0.52
N SER A 200 -1.24 8.38 -0.01
CA SER A 200 -0.89 7.80 -1.31
C SER A 200 -0.52 6.31 -1.23
N GLY A 201 -0.64 5.67 -0.06
CA GLY A 201 -0.35 4.24 0.10
C GLY A 201 -1.38 3.32 -0.57
N PHE A 202 -2.64 3.76 -0.68
CA PHE A 202 -3.74 3.08 -1.38
C PHE A 202 -3.92 1.57 -1.08
N GLY A 203 -3.51 1.06 0.07
CA GLY A 203 -3.58 -0.34 0.48
C GLY A 203 -2.25 -1.10 0.34
N TRP A 204 -1.21 -0.52 -0.27
CA TRP A 204 0.10 -1.15 -0.41
C TRP A 204 0.99 -0.87 0.80
N TYR A 205 0.69 -1.52 1.93
CA TYR A 205 1.33 -1.23 3.22
C TYR A 205 2.86 -1.35 3.22
N SER A 206 3.41 -2.32 2.48
CA SER A 206 4.84 -2.60 2.53
C SER A 206 5.61 -1.48 1.84
N LEU A 207 5.25 -1.18 0.59
CA LEU A 207 5.87 -0.13 -0.18
C LEU A 207 5.65 1.26 0.44
N ALA A 208 4.45 1.52 0.95
CA ALA A 208 4.14 2.80 1.60
C ALA A 208 5.02 3.03 2.84
N GLY A 209 5.09 2.05 3.75
CA GLY A 209 5.91 2.15 4.95
C GLY A 209 7.40 2.35 4.65
N ILE A 210 7.91 1.66 3.63
CA ILE A 210 9.31 1.76 3.21
C ILE A 210 9.62 3.15 2.63
N LEU A 211 8.85 3.61 1.64
CA LEU A 211 9.12 4.88 0.96
C LEU A 211 8.98 6.07 1.90
N ILE A 212 7.95 6.04 2.75
CA ILE A 212 7.72 7.09 3.75
C ILE A 212 8.78 7.02 4.85
N GLY A 213 9.18 5.83 5.29
CA GLY A 213 10.20 5.66 6.33
C GLY A 213 11.56 6.18 5.90
N ASP A 214 11.98 5.87 4.68
CA ASP A 214 13.28 6.27 4.14
C ASP A 214 13.39 7.79 3.94
N ASN A 215 12.28 8.47 3.64
CA ASN A 215 12.29 9.90 3.31
C ASN A 215 11.72 10.83 4.39
N LEU A 216 10.73 10.39 5.16
CA LEU A 216 10.08 11.18 6.24
C LEU A 216 10.38 10.64 7.64
N GLY A 217 11.21 9.59 7.76
CA GLY A 217 11.67 9.01 9.01
C GLY A 217 10.85 7.82 9.51
N ASN A 218 11.49 7.02 10.37
CA ASN A 218 10.98 5.72 10.82
C ASN A 218 9.61 5.78 11.53
N VAL A 219 9.30 6.89 12.23
CA VAL A 219 8.01 7.08 12.91
C VAL A 219 6.87 7.17 11.90
N LEU A 220 7.00 8.03 10.87
CA LEU A 220 6.00 8.13 9.81
C LEU A 220 5.97 6.90 8.92
N GLY A 221 7.13 6.26 8.67
CA GLY A 221 7.20 4.98 7.95
C GLY A 221 6.43 3.86 8.67
N GLY A 222 6.64 3.71 9.97
CA GLY A 222 5.88 2.77 10.80
C GLY A 222 4.39 3.09 10.82
N ALA A 223 4.04 4.37 10.93
CA ALA A 223 2.65 4.81 10.92
C ALA A 223 1.95 4.50 9.58
N ALA A 224 2.65 4.71 8.46
CA ALA A 224 2.15 4.43 7.11
C ALA A 224 1.91 2.93 6.90
N LEU A 225 2.86 2.08 7.33
CA LEU A 225 2.70 0.63 7.27
C LEU A 225 1.44 0.19 8.02
N LEU A 226 1.28 0.63 9.27
CA LEU A 226 0.14 0.24 10.10
C LEU A 226 -1.17 0.82 9.56
N ASN A 227 -1.18 2.05 9.05
CA ASN A 227 -2.36 2.67 8.44
C ASN A 227 -2.90 1.80 7.29
N GLU A 228 -2.03 1.43 6.35
CA GLU A 228 -2.43 0.64 5.19
C GLU A 228 -2.75 -0.81 5.56
N LEU A 229 -2.09 -1.38 6.59
CA LEU A 229 -2.42 -2.70 7.12
C LEU A 229 -3.82 -2.72 7.76
N LEU A 230 -4.15 -1.72 8.59
CA LEU A 230 -5.49 -1.61 9.19
C LEU A 230 -6.56 -1.46 8.12
N ARG A 231 -6.26 -0.72 7.05
CA ARG A 231 -7.15 -0.59 5.89
C ARG A 231 -7.34 -1.90 5.15
N GLU A 232 -6.30 -2.71 4.96
CA GLU A 232 -6.43 -4.05 4.36
C GLU A 232 -7.30 -4.97 5.23
N ILE A 233 -7.07 -4.99 6.54
CA ILE A 233 -7.87 -5.78 7.49
C ILE A 233 -9.33 -5.33 7.45
N LEU A 234 -9.59 -4.02 7.44
CA LEU A 234 -10.94 -3.50 7.35
C LEU A 234 -11.57 -3.87 5.99
N ALA A 235 -10.82 -3.83 4.88
CA ALA A 235 -11.32 -4.25 3.57
C ALA A 235 -11.74 -5.72 3.56
N LEU A 236 -10.94 -6.63 4.14
CA LEU A 236 -11.28 -8.06 4.26
C LEU A 236 -12.57 -8.30 5.05
N ILE A 237 -12.89 -7.43 6.01
CA ILE A 237 -14.14 -7.47 6.77
C ILE A 237 -15.30 -6.85 5.96
N LEU A 238 -15.08 -5.71 5.32
CA LEU A 238 -16.12 -4.98 4.59
C LEU A 238 -16.59 -5.72 3.33
N ILE A 239 -15.70 -6.39 2.59
CA ILE A 239 -16.04 -7.11 1.35
C ILE A 239 -17.17 -8.12 1.58
N PRO A 240 -17.04 -9.14 2.46
CA PRO A 240 -18.11 -10.12 2.64
C PRO A 240 -19.41 -9.51 3.17
N LEU A 241 -19.33 -8.41 3.94
CA LEU A 241 -20.51 -7.76 4.53
C LEU A 241 -21.28 -6.88 3.54
N LEU A 242 -20.58 -6.15 2.68
CA LEU A 242 -21.17 -5.06 1.90
C LEU A 242 -21.16 -5.29 0.39
N ILE A 243 -20.38 -6.25 -0.14
CA ILE A 243 -20.23 -6.41 -1.61
C ILE A 243 -21.55 -6.69 -2.35
N GLN A 244 -22.57 -7.22 -1.67
CA GLN A 244 -23.89 -7.45 -2.28
C GLN A 244 -24.66 -6.16 -2.56
N ARG A 245 -24.42 -5.12 -1.75
CA ARG A 245 -25.15 -3.86 -1.83
C ARG A 245 -24.29 -2.74 -2.41
N TYR A 246 -23.00 -2.76 -2.10
CA TYR A 246 -22.02 -1.73 -2.44
C TYR A 246 -20.73 -2.34 -3.02
N PRO A 247 -20.81 -3.06 -4.16
CA PRO A 247 -19.65 -3.70 -4.77
C PRO A 247 -18.54 -2.71 -5.15
N ASN A 248 -18.87 -1.55 -5.73
CA ASN A 248 -17.87 -0.56 -6.11
C ASN A 248 -17.19 0.04 -4.88
N THR A 249 -17.92 0.19 -3.77
CA THR A 249 -17.40 0.70 -2.50
C THR A 249 -16.35 -0.21 -1.92
N VAL A 250 -16.64 -1.50 -1.77
CA VAL A 250 -15.68 -2.43 -1.17
C VAL A 250 -14.48 -2.68 -2.09
N ILE A 251 -14.68 -2.67 -3.42
CA ILE A 251 -13.58 -2.75 -4.39
C ILE A 251 -12.68 -1.51 -4.29
N GLY A 252 -13.27 -0.31 -4.22
CA GLY A 252 -12.52 0.93 -4.08
C GLY A 252 -11.77 1.01 -2.74
N TYR A 253 -12.42 0.65 -1.64
CA TYR A 253 -11.84 0.68 -0.30
C TYR A 253 -10.64 -0.29 -0.18
N ALA A 254 -10.75 -1.49 -0.75
CA ALA A 254 -9.65 -2.46 -0.84
C ALA A 254 -8.41 -1.89 -1.56
N GLY A 255 -8.60 -0.96 -2.50
CA GLY A 255 -7.51 -0.22 -3.13
C GLY A 255 -6.59 -1.11 -3.97
N ALA A 256 -5.27 -0.93 -3.82
CA ALA A 256 -4.23 -1.72 -4.47
C ALA A 256 -4.41 -3.22 -4.25
N THR A 257 -4.80 -3.63 -3.04
CA THR A 257 -5.00 -5.03 -2.65
C THR A 257 -6.16 -5.71 -3.40
N ALA A 258 -7.00 -4.95 -4.11
CA ALA A 258 -8.11 -5.46 -4.91
C ALA A 258 -7.64 -6.31 -6.09
N MET A 259 -6.41 -6.12 -6.57
CA MET A 259 -5.85 -6.86 -7.70
C MET A 259 -5.26 -8.22 -7.30
N ASP A 260 -4.86 -8.39 -6.04
CA ASP A 260 -4.12 -9.58 -5.57
C ASP A 260 -4.70 -10.15 -4.28
N PHE A 261 -4.48 -9.51 -3.14
CA PHE A 261 -4.70 -10.10 -1.83
C PHE A 261 -6.19 -10.24 -1.51
N THR A 262 -6.98 -9.20 -1.75
CA THR A 262 -8.43 -9.23 -1.53
C THR A 262 -9.21 -9.77 -2.74
N LEU A 263 -8.54 -9.98 -3.89
CA LEU A 263 -9.18 -10.46 -5.12
C LEU A 263 -9.93 -11.79 -4.92
N PRO A 264 -9.40 -12.84 -4.25
CA PRO A 264 -10.13 -14.08 -4.02
C PRO A 264 -11.42 -13.87 -3.23
N VAL A 265 -11.43 -12.93 -2.29
CA VAL A 265 -12.61 -12.57 -1.48
C VAL A 265 -13.63 -11.83 -2.33
N ILE A 266 -13.18 -10.84 -3.12
CA ILE A 266 -14.02 -10.11 -4.08
C ILE A 266 -14.65 -11.07 -5.09
N GLN A 267 -13.87 -11.99 -5.66
CA GLN A 267 -14.33 -12.96 -6.64
C GLN A 267 -15.37 -13.91 -6.05
N SER A 268 -15.12 -14.42 -4.84
CA SER A 268 -15.98 -15.40 -4.20
C SER A 268 -17.29 -14.77 -3.72
N CYS A 269 -17.23 -13.60 -3.10
CA CYS A 269 -18.42 -12.93 -2.56
C CYS A 269 -19.17 -12.13 -3.63
N GLY A 270 -18.47 -11.39 -4.49
CA GLY A 270 -19.05 -10.49 -5.50
C GLY A 270 -19.27 -11.12 -6.88
N GLY A 271 -18.67 -12.27 -7.16
CA GLY A 271 -18.77 -12.97 -8.43
C GLY A 271 -17.84 -12.41 -9.53
N ILE A 272 -17.82 -13.11 -10.67
CA ILE A 272 -16.86 -12.89 -11.78
C ILE A 272 -16.96 -11.48 -12.39
N ARG A 273 -18.13 -10.83 -12.30
CA ARG A 273 -18.34 -9.47 -12.83
C ARG A 273 -17.55 -8.40 -12.07
N CYS A 274 -17.23 -8.63 -10.80
CA CYS A 274 -16.45 -7.72 -9.97
C CYS A 274 -14.94 -7.79 -10.26
N VAL A 275 -14.46 -8.94 -10.78
CA VAL A 275 -13.03 -9.22 -10.97
C VAL A 275 -12.34 -8.22 -11.91
N PRO A 276 -12.85 -7.91 -13.12
CA PRO A 276 -12.18 -6.95 -14.00
C PRO A 276 -12.12 -5.53 -13.41
N ILE A 277 -13.13 -5.14 -12.62
CA ILE A 277 -13.19 -3.81 -11.98
C ILE A 277 -12.12 -3.73 -10.89
N ALA A 278 -12.03 -4.77 -10.05
CA ALA A 278 -11.05 -4.88 -8.98
C ALA A 278 -9.61 -4.89 -9.50
N ILE A 279 -9.33 -5.68 -10.55
CA ILE A 279 -8.02 -5.74 -11.18
C ILE A 279 -7.62 -4.37 -11.76
N VAL A 280 -8.52 -3.69 -12.48
CA VAL A 280 -8.20 -2.39 -13.10
C VAL A 280 -8.01 -1.30 -12.05
N SER A 281 -8.90 -1.22 -11.07
CA SER A 281 -8.79 -0.23 -9.98
C SER A 281 -7.52 -0.46 -9.17
N GLY A 282 -7.27 -1.71 -8.75
CA GLY A 282 -6.09 -2.08 -7.98
C GLY A 282 -4.81 -1.81 -8.76
N PHE A 283 -4.74 -2.18 -10.05
CA PHE A 283 -3.58 -1.90 -10.89
C PHE A 283 -3.25 -0.40 -10.99
N ILE A 284 -4.25 0.45 -11.23
CA ILE A 284 -4.04 1.91 -11.32
C ILE A 284 -3.50 2.45 -10.00
N LEU A 285 -4.12 2.06 -8.89
CA LEU A 285 -3.69 2.51 -7.56
C LEU A 285 -2.27 2.03 -7.27
N SER A 286 -1.97 0.74 -7.47
CA SER A 286 -0.63 0.16 -7.27
C SER A 286 0.44 0.85 -8.11
N LEU A 287 0.14 1.18 -9.37
CA LEU A 287 1.05 1.91 -10.25
C LEU A 287 1.33 3.32 -9.71
N LEU A 288 0.32 3.98 -9.14
CA LEU A 288 0.41 5.35 -8.66
C LEU A 288 1.01 5.47 -7.25
N VAL A 289 0.99 4.43 -6.41
CA VAL A 289 1.58 4.45 -5.05
C VAL A 289 3.01 5.01 -5.04
N PRO A 290 4.00 4.39 -5.74
CA PRO A 290 5.37 4.89 -5.69
C PRO A 290 5.50 6.28 -6.31
N VAL A 291 4.72 6.58 -7.36
CA VAL A 291 4.76 7.87 -8.05
C VAL A 291 4.29 9.00 -7.14
N LEU A 292 3.12 8.84 -6.52
CA LEU A 292 2.49 9.86 -5.70
C LEU A 292 3.22 10.05 -4.36
N ILE A 293 3.63 8.97 -3.70
CA ILE A 293 4.41 9.07 -2.46
C ILE A 293 5.70 9.86 -2.72
N LEU A 294 6.50 9.45 -3.71
CA LEU A 294 7.77 10.11 -3.99
C LEU A 294 7.59 11.56 -4.44
N PHE A 295 6.54 11.85 -5.22
CA PHE A 295 6.20 13.20 -5.62
C PHE A 295 5.92 14.10 -4.41
N PHE A 296 5.00 13.69 -3.52
CA PHE A 296 4.63 14.51 -2.37
C PHE A 296 5.75 14.65 -1.35
N VAL A 297 6.56 13.62 -1.14
CA VAL A 297 7.70 13.72 -0.23
C VAL A 297 8.80 14.64 -0.77
N SER A 298 8.87 14.84 -2.09
CA SER A 298 9.87 15.74 -2.72
C SER A 298 9.49 17.23 -2.72
N LEU A 299 8.24 17.57 -2.41
CA LEU A 299 7.74 18.95 -2.34
C LEU A 299 8.17 19.61 -1.03
#